data_AF-A0A956IH56-F1
#
_entry.id   AF-A0A956IH56-F1
#
_cell.length_a   1.000
_cell.length_b   1.000
_cell.length_c   1.000
_cell.angle_alpha   90.00
_cell.angle_beta   90.00
_cell.angle_gamma   90.00
#
_symmetry.space_group_name_H-M   'P 1'
#
loop_
_entity.id
_entity.type
_entity.pdbx_description
1 polymer ?
#
loop_
_entity_poly.entity_id
_entity_poly.type
_entity_poly.pdbx_seq_one_letter_code
_entity_poly.pdbx_strand_id
1 'polypeptide(L)'
;MRRLVAIGFIWLGCTLAWMVLGSTVMVRGGETSSSLESEVRLLWGPAIVQQPPSGELRSPPPAKVTPPSDPPAQDDAPPAETASDVSDGSEPPVERTAGERSSPPDSALVESAPPSLASLALVGSDIDVSLDLEQRKKGLLWFPTYAISFRGSYRFQAPRDLEG
;
A
#
# COMPACT_ATOMS: atom_id res chain seq x y z
N MET A 1 23.96 -23.08 71.18
CA MET A 1 22.68 -23.38 70.49
C MET A 1 21.58 -22.33 70.69
N ARG A 2 21.16 -21.97 71.92
CA ARG A 2 20.03 -21.02 72.16
C ARG A 2 20.12 -19.66 71.44
N ARG A 3 21.32 -19.09 71.28
CA ARG A 3 21.53 -17.81 70.58
C ARG A 3 21.33 -17.91 69.06
N LEU A 4 21.71 -19.05 68.46
CA LEU A 4 21.51 -19.29 67.03
C LEU A 4 20.02 -19.45 66.70
N VAL A 5 19.26 -20.10 67.59
CA VAL A 5 17.80 -20.21 67.46
C VAL A 5 17.12 -18.84 67.51
N ALA A 6 17.56 -17.95 68.41
CA ALA A 6 17.01 -16.60 68.50
C ALA A 6 17.30 -15.75 67.25
N ILE A 7 18.53 -15.81 66.72
CA ILE A 7 18.90 -15.09 65.49
C ILE A 7 18.11 -15.61 64.28
N GLY A 8 17.95 -16.94 64.16
CA GLY A 8 17.15 -17.54 63.10
C GLY A 8 15.69 -17.10 63.14
N PHE A 9 15.11 -16.98 64.34
CA PHE A 9 13.73 -16.53 64.49
C PHE A 9 13.53 -15.06 64.10
N ILE A 10 14.45 -14.18 64.51
CA ILE A 10 14.40 -12.75 64.13
C ILE A 10 14.56 -12.60 62.62
N TRP A 11 15.52 -13.32 62.03
CA TRP A 11 15.76 -13.29 60.59
C TRP A 11 14.53 -13.75 59.82
N LEU A 12 13.89 -14.84 60.24
CA LEU A 12 12.67 -15.36 59.61
C LEU A 12 11.48 -14.40 59.73
N GLY A 13 11.31 -13.73 60.88
CA GLY A 13 10.30 -12.69 61.02
C GLY A 13 10.55 -11.48 60.11
N CYS A 14 11.82 -11.07 59.98
CA CYS A 14 12.22 -9.98 59.11
C CYS A 14 11.97 -10.30 57.63
N THR A 15 12.34 -11.50 57.17
CA THR A 15 12.09 -11.92 55.79
C THR A 15 10.61 -12.04 55.48
N LEU A 16 9.81 -12.57 56.40
CA LEU A 16 8.35 -12.66 56.23
C LEU A 16 7.72 -11.27 56.14
N ALA A 17 8.11 -10.34 57.01
CA ALA A 17 7.64 -8.96 56.96
C ALA A 17 8.02 -8.27 55.64
N TRP A 18 9.24 -8.50 55.15
CA TRP A 18 9.71 -7.93 53.88
C TRP A 18 8.98 -8.53 52.67
N MET A 19 8.66 -9.83 52.71
CA MET A 19 7.84 -10.50 51.69
C MET A 19 6.42 -9.92 51.64
N VAL A 20 5.79 -9.72 52.80
CA VAL A 20 4.44 -9.10 52.87
C VAL A 20 4.49 -7.66 52.34
N LEU A 21 5.48 -6.88 52.77
CA LEU A 21 5.65 -5.50 52.30
C LEU A 21 5.85 -5.44 50.78
N GLY A 22 6.75 -6.27 50.23
CA GLY A 22 6.97 -6.36 48.79
C GLY A 22 5.72 -6.76 48.00
N SER A 23 4.96 -7.74 48.52
CA SER A 23 3.69 -8.17 47.91
C SER A 23 2.67 -7.04 47.83
N THR A 24 2.49 -6.27 48.92
CA THR A 24 1.54 -5.15 48.94
C THR A 24 1.94 -4.02 47.99
N VAL A 25 3.24 -3.71 47.89
CA VAL A 25 3.75 -2.68 46.96
C VAL A 25 3.55 -3.12 45.52
N MET A 26 3.77 -4.40 45.19
CA MET A 26 3.54 -4.92 43.84
C MET A 26 2.07 -4.91 43.44
N VAL A 27 1.18 -5.40 44.31
CA VAL A 27 -0.28 -5.41 44.04
C VAL A 27 -0.81 -4.00 43.85
N ARG A 28 -0.40 -3.07 44.71
CA ARG A 28 -0.88 -1.68 44.63
C ARG A 28 -0.23 -0.88 43.49
N GLY A 29 1.04 -1.14 43.20
CA GLY A 29 1.79 -0.45 42.15
C GLY A 29 1.37 -0.90 40.75
N GLY A 30 1.14 -2.20 40.55
CA GLY A 30 0.78 -2.77 39.25
C GLY A 30 -0.56 -2.28 38.74
N GLU A 31 -1.61 -2.32 39.56
CA GLU A 31 -2.95 -1.85 39.18
C GLU A 31 -2.97 -0.32 38.94
N THR A 32 -2.28 0.46 39.78
CA THR A 32 -2.23 1.93 39.64
C THR A 32 -1.46 2.34 38.39
N SER A 33 -0.31 1.72 38.09
CA SER A 33 0.50 2.05 36.91
C SER A 33 -0.18 1.65 35.61
N SER A 34 -0.72 0.42 35.54
CA SER A 34 -1.34 -0.10 34.31
C SER A 34 -2.67 0.59 33.96
N SER A 35 -3.51 0.89 34.96
CA SER A 35 -4.76 1.63 34.76
C SER A 35 -4.48 3.04 34.23
N LEU A 36 -3.50 3.75 34.83
CA LEU A 36 -3.15 5.10 34.37
C LEU A 36 -2.63 5.10 32.94
N GLU A 37 -1.78 4.14 32.56
CA GLU A 37 -1.24 4.01 31.21
C GLU A 37 -2.36 3.72 30.18
N SER A 38 -3.28 2.81 30.49
CA SER A 38 -4.41 2.51 29.60
C SER A 38 -5.31 3.71 29.35
N GLU A 39 -5.60 4.51 30.39
CA GLU A 39 -6.44 5.69 30.24
C GLU A 39 -5.64 6.90 29.68
N VAL A 40 -4.31 6.95 29.82
CA VAL A 40 -3.47 7.88 29.03
C VAL A 40 -3.57 7.55 27.54
N ARG A 41 -3.53 6.26 27.16
CA ARG A 41 -3.73 5.83 25.77
C ARG A 41 -5.13 6.17 25.24
N LEU A 42 -6.16 6.20 26.09
CA LEU A 42 -7.50 6.62 25.68
C LEU A 42 -7.58 8.14 25.43
N LEU A 43 -6.83 8.94 26.19
CA LEU A 43 -6.86 10.40 26.08
C LEU A 43 -5.92 10.93 24.98
N TRP A 44 -4.77 10.28 24.78
CA TRP A 44 -3.70 10.74 23.88
C TRP A 44 -3.46 9.85 22.67
N GLY A 45 -4.10 8.68 22.63
CA GLY A 45 -3.95 7.70 21.57
C GLY A 45 -2.95 6.59 21.90
N PRO A 46 -3.00 5.47 21.15
CA PRO A 46 -2.04 4.39 21.27
C PRO A 46 -0.65 4.82 20.80
N ALA A 47 0.36 4.02 21.11
CA ALA A 47 1.70 4.19 20.53
C ALA A 47 1.59 4.27 18.99
N ILE A 48 2.11 5.35 18.42
CA ILE A 48 2.09 5.58 16.98
C ILE A 48 3.12 4.64 16.35
N VAL A 49 2.67 3.76 15.44
CA VAL A 49 3.52 2.84 14.68
C VAL A 49 3.35 3.17 13.20
N GLN A 50 4.43 3.63 12.55
CA GLN A 50 4.42 3.92 11.12
C GLN A 50 5.02 2.74 10.35
N GLN A 51 4.23 2.12 9.47
CA GLN A 51 4.72 1.07 8.57
C GLN A 51 5.37 1.70 7.32
N PRO A 52 6.37 1.03 6.72
CA PRO A 52 6.96 1.48 5.46
C PRO A 52 5.92 1.43 4.33
N PRO A 53 5.99 2.34 3.34
CA PRO A 53 5.07 2.36 2.22
C PRO A 53 5.32 1.21 1.24
N SER A 54 4.24 0.71 0.65
CA SER A 54 4.25 -0.26 -0.44
C SER A 54 3.84 0.43 -1.75
N GLY A 55 4.42 0.01 -2.87
CA GLY A 55 4.06 0.51 -4.19
C GLY A 55 3.65 -0.62 -5.13
N GLU A 56 2.62 -0.37 -5.95
CA GLU A 56 2.20 -1.27 -7.03
C GLU A 56 2.22 -0.51 -8.36
N LEU A 57 2.76 -1.14 -9.41
CA LEU A 57 2.76 -0.64 -10.77
C LEU A 57 1.56 -1.25 -11.51
N ARG A 58 0.70 -0.41 -12.09
CA ARG A 58 -0.41 -0.84 -12.94
C ARG A 58 -0.01 -0.72 -14.40
N SER A 59 0.08 -1.84 -15.11
CA SER A 59 0.28 -1.85 -16.57
C SER A 59 -1.03 -2.01 -17.34
N PRO A 60 -1.19 -1.35 -18.50
CA PRO A 60 -2.34 -1.56 -19.37
C PRO A 60 -2.32 -2.99 -19.93
N PRO A 61 -3.50 -3.60 -20.16
CA PRO A 61 -3.58 -4.93 -20.74
C PRO A 61 -2.87 -4.94 -22.12
N PRO A 62 -2.11 -5.99 -22.46
CA PRO A 62 -1.44 -6.07 -23.75
C PRO A 62 -2.50 -6.01 -24.84
N ALA A 63 -2.44 -4.98 -25.69
CA ALA A 63 -3.25 -4.95 -26.90
C ALA A 63 -2.88 -6.18 -27.72
N LYS A 64 -3.86 -7.03 -28.09
CA LYS A 64 -3.62 -8.12 -29.03
C LYS A 64 -3.10 -7.50 -30.32
N VAL A 65 -1.80 -7.62 -30.57
CA VAL A 65 -1.18 -7.27 -31.84
C VAL A 65 -1.63 -8.35 -32.83
N THR A 66 -2.64 -8.05 -33.64
CA THR A 66 -2.93 -8.84 -34.84
C THR A 66 -1.72 -8.70 -35.75
N PRO A 67 -0.99 -9.79 -36.09
CA PRO A 67 0.13 -9.69 -37.02
C PRO A 67 -0.38 -9.17 -38.38
N PRO A 68 0.39 -8.30 -39.07
CA PRO A 68 0.04 -7.88 -40.42
C PRO A 68 0.02 -9.12 -41.33
N SER A 69 -1.11 -9.35 -41.98
CA SER A 69 -1.30 -10.39 -42.99
C SER A 69 -0.20 -10.33 -44.05
N ASP A 70 0.28 -11.51 -44.46
CA ASP A 70 1.37 -11.76 -45.42
C ASP A 70 1.42 -10.81 -46.63
N PRO A 71 2.61 -10.49 -47.16
CA PRO A 71 2.74 -9.73 -48.41
C PRO A 71 2.18 -10.53 -49.60
N PRO A 72 1.44 -9.93 -50.55
CA PRO A 72 1.04 -10.64 -51.75
C PRO A 72 2.27 -10.96 -52.60
N ALA A 73 2.45 -12.25 -52.89
CA ALA A 73 3.36 -12.76 -53.91
C ALA A 73 3.06 -12.05 -55.24
N GLN A 74 4.08 -11.40 -55.81
CA GLN A 74 3.99 -10.68 -57.07
C GLN A 74 4.96 -11.35 -58.04
N ASP A 75 4.46 -12.37 -58.75
CA ASP A 75 5.10 -12.95 -59.92
C ASP A 75 4.35 -12.49 -61.19
N ASP A 76 5.16 -12.23 -62.22
CA ASP A 76 4.86 -12.02 -63.64
C ASP A 76 4.52 -10.60 -64.16
N ALA A 77 5.42 -10.14 -65.03
CA ALA A 77 5.36 -8.96 -65.90
C ALA A 77 5.15 -9.41 -67.39
N PRO A 78 5.18 -8.52 -68.41
CA PRO A 78 4.20 -7.51 -68.88
C PRO A 78 3.90 -7.79 -70.39
N PRO A 79 3.71 -6.83 -71.33
CA PRO A 79 3.07 -5.49 -71.36
C PRO A 79 2.00 -5.36 -72.47
N ALA A 80 1.10 -4.36 -72.43
CA ALA A 80 0.54 -3.75 -73.64
C ALA A 80 -0.26 -2.47 -73.35
N GLU A 81 0.22 -1.37 -73.92
CA GLU A 81 -0.55 -0.40 -74.72
C GLU A 81 -1.52 0.58 -74.05
N THR A 82 -1.03 1.83 -74.06
CA THR A 82 -1.71 3.11 -74.28
C THR A 82 -3.09 3.05 -74.97
N ALA A 83 -4.11 3.64 -74.33
CA ALA A 83 -5.15 4.40 -75.01
C ALA A 83 -5.83 5.38 -74.03
N SER A 84 -5.68 6.67 -74.34
CA SER A 84 -6.46 7.80 -73.86
C SER A 84 -7.96 7.62 -74.14
N ASP A 85 -8.86 8.23 -73.36
CA ASP A 85 -9.75 9.28 -73.88
C ASP A 85 -10.53 10.01 -72.77
N VAL A 86 -10.99 11.21 -73.13
CA VAL A 86 -11.54 12.31 -72.33
C VAL A 86 -13.07 12.34 -72.48
N SER A 87 -13.75 13.07 -71.59
CA SER A 87 -15.13 13.62 -71.67
C SER A 87 -16.08 13.02 -70.64
N ASP A 88 -17.06 13.73 -70.12
CA ASP A 88 -17.42 15.16 -70.03
C ASP A 88 -18.69 15.16 -69.14
N GLY A 89 -18.95 16.26 -68.45
CA GLY A 89 -19.94 16.33 -67.38
C GLY A 89 -21.40 16.15 -67.79
N SER A 90 -22.23 15.80 -66.80
CA SER A 90 -23.58 16.35 -66.61
C SER A 90 -24.12 15.97 -65.24
N GLU A 91 -24.74 16.95 -64.59
CA GLU A 91 -25.28 16.97 -63.23
C GLU A 91 -26.73 16.35 -63.14
N PRO A 92 -27.36 16.26 -61.94
CA PRO A 92 -28.30 15.20 -61.46
C PRO A 92 -29.79 15.55 -61.80
N PRO A 93 -30.92 15.05 -61.20
CA PRO A 93 -31.15 14.30 -59.94
C PRO A 93 -32.24 13.19 -59.95
N VAL A 94 -32.25 12.28 -58.96
CA VAL A 94 -33.51 11.76 -58.37
C VAL A 94 -33.29 11.09 -57.01
N GLU A 95 -34.10 11.57 -56.07
CA GLU A 95 -34.34 11.14 -54.69
C GLU A 95 -34.84 9.69 -54.62
N ARG A 96 -34.25 8.88 -53.72
CA ARG A 96 -34.89 7.67 -53.20
C ARG A 96 -34.55 7.47 -51.72
N THR A 97 -35.45 7.96 -50.88
CA THR A 97 -35.59 7.57 -49.47
C THR A 97 -36.08 6.12 -49.36
N ALA A 98 -35.35 5.27 -48.65
CA ALA A 98 -35.90 4.19 -47.81
C ALA A 98 -34.75 3.57 -47.00
N GLY A 99 -34.98 3.43 -45.70
CA GLY A 99 -33.94 3.29 -44.70
C GLY A 99 -33.19 1.97 -44.74
N GLU A 100 -31.95 2.04 -44.28
CA GLU A 100 -31.31 0.91 -43.64
C GLU A 100 -30.93 1.36 -42.24
N ARG A 101 -31.69 0.84 -41.29
CA ARG A 101 -31.51 1.01 -39.85
C ARG A 101 -30.10 0.50 -39.53
N SER A 102 -29.14 1.41 -39.35
CA SER A 102 -27.80 1.09 -38.87
C SER A 102 -27.94 0.63 -37.41
N SER A 103 -28.25 -0.65 -37.24
CA SER A 103 -27.97 -1.37 -36.01
C SER A 103 -26.46 -1.63 -35.99
N PRO A 104 -25.71 -1.16 -34.99
CA PRO A 104 -24.34 -1.63 -34.81
C PRO A 104 -24.41 -3.15 -34.53
N PRO A 105 -23.69 -4.00 -35.29
CA PRO A 105 -23.54 -5.38 -34.88
C PRO A 105 -22.64 -5.39 -33.66
N ASP A 106 -23.16 -6.02 -32.60
CA ASP A 106 -22.41 -6.65 -31.54
C ASP A 106 -21.26 -5.84 -30.97
N SER A 107 -21.59 -5.20 -29.84
CA SER A 107 -20.89 -5.37 -28.57
C SER A 107 -20.05 -6.65 -28.51
N ALA A 108 -18.92 -6.66 -29.22
CA ALA A 108 -17.81 -7.54 -28.92
C ALA A 108 -17.40 -7.12 -27.52
N LEU A 109 -17.80 -7.93 -26.54
CA LEU A 109 -17.21 -7.98 -25.22
C LEU A 109 -15.70 -7.92 -25.42
N VAL A 110 -15.13 -6.72 -25.30
CA VAL A 110 -13.73 -6.58 -24.95
C VAL A 110 -13.67 -7.20 -23.57
N GLU A 111 -13.40 -8.51 -23.54
CA GLU A 111 -12.89 -9.19 -22.36
C GLU A 111 -11.56 -8.50 -22.06
N SER A 112 -11.66 -7.34 -21.41
CA SER A 112 -10.53 -6.54 -20.96
C SER A 112 -9.85 -7.40 -19.92
N ALA A 113 -8.75 -8.05 -20.32
CA ALA A 113 -7.88 -8.73 -19.37
C ALA A 113 -7.64 -7.78 -18.19
N PRO A 114 -7.78 -8.24 -16.93
CA PRO A 114 -7.61 -7.38 -15.77
C PRO A 114 -6.22 -6.74 -15.83
N PRO A 115 -6.07 -5.46 -15.47
CA PRO A 115 -4.76 -4.81 -15.45
C PRO A 115 -3.81 -5.61 -14.57
N SER A 116 -2.62 -5.92 -15.10
CA SER A 116 -1.58 -6.59 -14.31
C SER A 116 -1.05 -5.61 -13.26
N LEU A 117 -1.03 -6.06 -12.01
CA LEU A 117 -0.43 -5.37 -10.87
C LEU A 117 0.93 -6.01 -10.59
N ALA A 118 2.00 -5.23 -10.65
CA ALA A 118 3.35 -5.68 -10.35
C ALA A 118 3.87 -4.96 -9.09
N SER A 119 4.35 -5.70 -8.10
CA SER A 119 4.83 -5.12 -6.83
C SER A 119 6.19 -4.43 -7.02
N LEU A 120 6.34 -3.22 -6.48
CA LEU A 120 7.64 -2.55 -6.43
C LEU A 120 8.38 -2.93 -5.16
N ALA A 121 9.61 -3.42 -5.31
CA ALA A 121 10.48 -3.68 -4.18
C ALA A 121 11.00 -2.36 -3.61
N LEU A 122 10.88 -2.17 -2.29
CA LEU A 122 11.49 -1.05 -1.59
C LEU A 122 13.00 -1.30 -1.48
N VAL A 123 13.81 -0.46 -2.13
CA VAL A 123 15.28 -0.60 -2.22
C VAL A 123 15.99 0.22 -1.14
N GLY A 124 15.38 1.32 -0.71
CA GLY A 124 16.00 2.18 0.29
C GLY A 124 14.99 3.05 1.00
N SER A 125 15.33 3.42 2.23
CA SER A 125 14.57 4.34 3.07
C SER A 125 15.55 5.28 3.77
N ASP A 126 15.31 6.57 3.60
CA ASP A 126 15.99 7.64 4.35
C ASP A 126 14.93 8.27 5.25
N ILE A 127 15.14 8.18 6.57
CA ILE A 127 14.10 8.52 7.56
C ILE A 127 14.70 9.45 8.59
N ASP A 128 14.08 10.62 8.74
CA ASP A 128 14.39 11.63 9.75
C ASP A 128 13.23 11.71 10.76
N VAL A 129 13.57 11.62 12.05
CA VAL A 129 12.60 11.62 13.15
C VAL A 129 13.07 12.56 14.24
N SER A 130 12.22 13.51 14.60
CA SER A 130 12.43 14.40 15.77
C SER A 130 11.42 14.08 16.86
N LEU A 131 11.91 13.97 18.10
CA LEU A 131 11.10 13.64 19.29
C LEU A 131 11.19 14.78 20.30
N ASP A 132 10.05 15.41 20.60
CA ASP A 132 9.95 16.51 21.56
C ASP A 132 9.22 16.02 22.82
N LEU A 133 9.89 16.04 23.98
CA LEU A 133 9.32 15.59 25.24
C LEU A 133 8.26 16.57 25.75
N GLU A 134 7.02 16.09 25.83
CA GLU A 134 5.90 16.77 26.45
C GLU A 134 5.47 16.04 27.72
N GLN A 135 5.62 16.68 28.87
CA GLN A 135 5.19 16.09 30.14
C GLN A 135 3.70 16.36 30.37
N ARG A 136 2.91 15.30 30.52
CA ARG A 136 1.46 15.39 30.79
C ARG A 136 1.16 14.82 32.17
N LYS A 137 0.55 15.63 33.04
CA LYS A 137 0.19 15.19 34.39
C LYS A 137 -1.19 14.54 34.39
N LYS A 138 -1.29 13.37 35.01
CA LYS A 138 -2.56 12.70 35.25
C LYS A 138 -2.61 12.17 36.69
N GLY A 139 -3.61 12.62 37.44
CA GLY A 139 -3.66 12.43 38.90
C GLY A 139 -2.45 13.10 39.56
N LEU A 140 -1.63 12.30 40.26
CA LEU A 140 -0.39 12.77 40.88
C LEU A 140 0.87 12.40 40.09
N LEU A 141 0.73 11.69 38.98
CA LEU A 141 1.84 11.17 38.19
C LEU A 141 2.06 12.00 36.92
N TRP A 142 3.32 12.15 36.57
CA TRP A 142 3.75 12.76 35.32
C TRP A 142 4.02 11.66 34.30
N PHE A 143 3.47 11.81 33.11
CA PHE A 143 3.64 10.88 32.00
C PHE A 143 4.48 11.57 30.92
N PRO A 144 5.62 10.97 30.50
CA PRO A 144 6.38 11.46 29.37
C PRO A 144 5.64 11.10 28.09
N THR A 145 5.03 12.09 27.45
CA THR A 145 4.51 11.98 26.09
C THR A 145 5.50 12.62 25.13
N TYR A 146 5.48 12.24 23.86
CA TYR A 146 6.41 12.79 22.87
C TYR A 146 5.63 13.28 21.66
N ALA A 147 5.84 14.52 21.26
CA ALA A 147 5.45 14.98 19.94
C ALA A 147 6.49 14.46 18.93
N ILE A 148 6.00 14.02 17.77
CA ILE A 148 6.83 13.35 16.76
C ILE A 148 6.68 14.10 15.44
N SER A 149 7.80 14.55 14.88
CA SER A 149 7.88 14.98 13.48
C SER A 149 8.60 13.90 12.68
N PHE A 150 7.94 13.38 11.65
CA PHE A 150 8.43 12.26 10.84
C PHE A 150 8.56 12.68 9.38
N ARG A 151 9.74 12.44 8.79
CA ARG A 151 9.99 12.59 7.35
C ARG A 151 10.62 11.29 6.83
N GLY A 152 10.03 10.71 5.79
CA GLY A 152 10.55 9.52 5.13
C GLY A 152 10.65 9.70 3.62
N SER A 153 11.83 9.43 3.06
CA SER A 153 12.10 9.36 1.62
C SER A 153 12.35 7.92 1.23
N TYR A 154 11.61 7.42 0.24
CA TYR A 154 11.60 6.01 -0.13
C TYR A 154 12.02 5.83 -1.58
N ARG A 155 12.87 4.83 -1.85
CA ARG A 155 13.27 4.45 -3.21
C ARG A 155 12.73 3.08 -3.55
N PHE A 156 11.98 2.99 -4.63
CA PHE A 156 11.39 1.76 -5.14
C PHE A 156 12.09 1.31 -6.43
N GLN A 157 12.17 -0.01 -6.64
CA GLN A 157 12.62 -0.61 -7.89
C GLN A 157 11.44 -1.26 -8.60
N ALA A 158 11.28 -0.92 -9.87
CA ALA A 158 10.32 -1.55 -10.74
C ALA A 158 10.68 -3.04 -10.94
N PRO A 159 9.68 -3.93 -10.96
CA PRO A 159 9.91 -5.32 -11.31
C PRO A 159 10.45 -5.43 -12.73
N ARG A 160 11.46 -6.30 -12.94
CA ARG A 160 12.16 -6.44 -14.23
C ARG A 160 11.33 -7.15 -15.32
N ASP A 161 10.16 -7.67 -14.96
CA ASP A 161 9.34 -8.53 -15.83
C ASP A 161 8.46 -7.76 -16.83
N LEU A 162 8.62 -6.44 -16.93
CA LEU A 162 7.80 -5.53 -17.77
C LEU A 162 8.53 -4.99 -19.02
N GLU A 163 9.76 -5.47 -19.29
CA GLU A 163 10.56 -5.07 -20.48
C GLU A 163 10.41 -6.03 -21.68
N GLY A 164 9.38 -6.90 -21.69
CA GLY A 164 9.14 -7.90 -22.75
C GLY A 164 8.02 -7.53 -23.71
#